data_AF-A0A8X6WLI1-F1
#
_entry.id   AF-A0A8X6WLI1-F1
#
_cell.length_a   1.000
_cell.length_b   1.000
_cell.length_c   1.000
_cell.angle_alpha   90.00
_cell.angle_beta   90.00
_cell.angle_gamma   90.00
#
_symmetry.space_group_name_H-M   'P 1'
#
loop_
_entity.id
_entity.type
_entity.pdbx_description
1 polymer ?
#
loop_
_entity_poly.entity_id
_entity_poly.type
_entity_poly.pdbx_seq_one_letter_code
_entity_poly.pdbx_strand_id
1 'polypeptide(L)'
;MHINIFVHRWKIKISSSRSLTIRSPTTKEYFMNNYASVGVDALVALNFHKTRESKFYLFSSRLINRFLYLLYGAKDILERGCENLHEKVELYLDDKLTPLPALEAVIILNISSWGGGVKPWNMGTPEKNLTPQRHDDGLLEVMGVYSSFHIAQLQIGMSEPLRLGQARSIKLKLLERIPLQIDGEPWEQAPGEIVITHHNQATMLSNSH
;
A
#
# COMPACT_ATOMS: atom_id res chain seq x y z
N MET A 1 7.40 11.00 28.42
CA MET A 1 8.50 10.02 28.60
C MET A 1 8.65 9.30 27.26
N HIS A 2 9.84 8.99 26.78
CA HIS A 2 9.98 8.20 25.54
C HIS A 2 10.15 6.73 25.90
N ILE A 3 9.43 5.86 25.22
CA ILE A 3 9.56 4.41 25.38
C ILE A 3 10.14 3.81 24.11
N ASN A 4 10.95 2.76 24.26
CA ASN A 4 11.41 1.96 23.13
C ASN A 4 10.28 1.02 22.71
N ILE A 5 9.97 1.03 21.42
CA ILE A 5 9.06 0.09 20.78
C ILE A 5 9.82 -0.70 19.72
N PHE A 6 9.37 -1.92 19.44
CA PHE A 6 9.94 -2.75 18.39
C PHE A 6 9.02 -2.73 17.18
N VAL A 7 9.54 -2.32 16.03
CA VAL A 7 8.79 -2.29 14.76
C VAL A 7 9.38 -3.35 13.82
N HIS A 8 8.53 -4.24 13.32
CA HIS A 8 8.94 -5.21 12.31
C HIS A 8 9.30 -4.52 11.00
N ARG A 9 10.27 -5.09 10.29
CA ARG A 9 10.66 -4.68 8.93
C ARG A 9 10.50 -5.87 8.02
N TRP A 10 10.06 -5.59 6.80
CA TRP A 10 9.62 -6.60 5.86
C TRP A 10 10.47 -6.57 4.61
N LYS A 11 10.89 -7.75 4.14
CA LYS A 11 11.58 -7.89 2.87
C LYS A 11 10.53 -8.07 1.78
N ILE A 12 10.65 -7.29 0.71
CA ILE A 12 9.83 -7.40 -0.50
C ILE A 12 10.73 -7.90 -1.63
N LYS A 13 10.42 -9.09 -2.15
CA LYS A 13 11.12 -9.69 -3.30
C LYS A 13 10.23 -9.61 -4.52
N ILE A 14 10.70 -8.95 -5.57
CA ILE A 14 9.97 -8.77 -6.83
C ILE A 14 10.67 -9.56 -7.92
N SER A 15 9.98 -10.52 -8.52
CA SER A 15 10.46 -11.33 -9.64
C SER A 15 9.66 -10.98 -10.88
N SER A 16 10.25 -10.26 -11.83
CA SER A 16 9.56 -9.85 -13.05
C SER A 16 9.69 -10.89 -14.15
N SER A 17 8.56 -11.21 -14.78
CA SER A 17 8.49 -12.08 -15.96
C SER A 17 8.80 -11.25 -17.19
N ARG A 18 10.02 -11.31 -17.72
CA ARG A 18 10.33 -10.68 -19.01
C ARG A 18 9.85 -11.58 -20.14
N SER A 19 8.88 -11.09 -20.91
CA SER A 19 8.51 -11.71 -22.18
C SER A 19 9.65 -11.54 -23.21
N LEU A 20 10.05 -12.66 -23.82
CA LEU A 20 10.81 -12.76 -25.10
C LEU A 20 12.35 -12.63 -25.12
N THR A 21 13.09 -12.78 -24.02
CA THR A 21 14.57 -12.95 -24.13
C THR A 21 15.11 -14.10 -23.27
N ILE A 22 16.11 -14.82 -23.77
CA ILE A 22 16.86 -15.90 -23.11
C ILE A 22 17.73 -15.32 -21.97
N ARG A 23 17.11 -14.66 -21.00
CA ARG A 23 17.76 -14.17 -19.78
C ARG A 23 16.89 -14.56 -18.60
N SER A 24 17.54 -15.06 -17.55
CA SER A 24 16.91 -15.46 -16.30
C SER A 24 16.02 -14.34 -15.73
N PRO A 25 14.94 -14.69 -15.00
CA PRO A 25 14.11 -13.71 -14.31
C PRO A 25 14.97 -12.73 -13.50
N THR A 26 14.70 -11.44 -13.62
CA THR A 26 15.37 -10.44 -12.79
C THR A 26 14.62 -10.33 -11.47
N THR A 27 15.30 -10.68 -10.38
CA THR A 27 14.78 -10.49 -9.02
C THR A 27 15.38 -9.22 -8.41
N LYS A 28 14.53 -8.39 -7.80
CA LYS A 28 14.94 -7.24 -6.98
C LYS A 28 14.45 -7.41 -5.55
N GLU A 29 15.23 -6.92 -4.59
CA GLU A 29 14.85 -6.91 -3.17
C GLU A 29 14.70 -5.46 -2.68
N TYR A 30 13.67 -5.25 -1.86
CA TYR A 30 13.36 -4.00 -1.19
C TYR A 30 13.06 -4.29 0.28
N PHE A 31 13.09 -3.25 1.11
CA PHE A 31 12.72 -3.34 2.52
C PHE A 31 11.64 -2.31 2.84
N MET A 32 10.56 -2.77 3.46
CA MET A 32 9.40 -1.97 3.84
C MET A 32 9.34 -1.82 5.37
N ASN A 33 9.11 -0.59 5.81
CA ASN A 33 8.96 -0.24 7.22
C ASN A 33 7.55 0.25 7.55
N ASN A 34 6.82 0.82 6.58
CA ASN A 34 5.52 1.42 6.82
C ASN A 34 4.41 0.66 6.09
N TYR A 35 4.39 0.74 4.77
CA TYR A 35 3.37 0.12 3.94
C TYR A 35 3.78 0.05 2.46
N ALA A 36 3.15 -0.84 1.73
CA ALA A 36 3.23 -0.96 0.29
C ALA A 36 1.82 -1.06 -0.29
N SER A 37 1.66 -0.68 -1.56
CA SER A 37 0.36 -0.79 -2.23
C SER A 37 0.49 -0.95 -3.73
N VAL A 38 -0.51 -1.58 -4.33
CA VAL A 38 -0.70 -1.67 -5.78
C VAL A 38 -2.02 -1.05 -6.17
N GLY A 39 -2.07 -0.45 -7.36
CA GLY A 39 -3.28 0.18 -7.90
C GLY A 39 -3.41 1.67 -7.55
N VAL A 40 -4.64 2.16 -7.40
CA VAL A 40 -4.94 3.61 -7.34
C VAL A 40 -4.24 4.36 -6.20
N ASP A 41 -3.96 3.73 -5.05
CA ASP A 41 -3.15 4.35 -3.99
C ASP A 41 -1.70 4.62 -4.43
N ALA A 42 -1.07 3.64 -5.07
CA ALA A 42 0.27 3.78 -5.63
C ALA A 42 0.31 4.74 -6.81
N LEU A 43 -0.77 4.80 -7.59
CA LEU A 43 -0.93 5.75 -8.70
C LEU A 43 -0.98 7.19 -8.20
N VAL A 44 -1.73 7.47 -7.13
CA VAL A 44 -1.73 8.78 -6.47
C VAL A 44 -0.32 9.16 -6.00
N ALA A 45 0.43 8.21 -5.41
CA ALA A 45 1.82 8.44 -5.05
C ALA A 45 2.70 8.74 -6.27
N LEU A 46 2.52 8.00 -7.38
CA LEU A 46 3.25 8.19 -8.64
C LEU A 46 2.99 9.55 -9.27
N ASN A 47 1.73 9.96 -9.34
CA ASN A 47 1.32 11.25 -9.89
C ASN A 47 1.83 12.41 -9.01
N PHE A 48 1.83 12.24 -7.69
CA PHE A 48 2.46 13.19 -6.79
C PHE A 48 3.97 13.27 -7.02
N HIS A 49 4.68 12.13 -7.11
CA HIS A 49 6.13 12.08 -7.37
C HIS A 49 6.50 12.84 -8.66
N LYS A 50 5.81 12.56 -9.78
CA LYS A 50 5.99 13.28 -11.05
C LYS A 50 5.73 14.79 -10.93
N THR A 51 4.75 15.18 -10.14
CA THR A 51 4.36 16.59 -9.96
C THR A 51 5.36 17.36 -9.09
N ARG A 52 6.01 16.70 -8.12
CA ARG A 52 7.04 17.30 -7.26
C ARG A 52 8.26 17.81 -8.03
N GLU A 53 8.52 17.26 -9.22
CA GLU A 53 9.60 17.71 -10.10
C GLU A 53 9.25 19.02 -10.84
N SER A 54 8.00 19.50 -10.73
CA SER A 54 7.58 20.76 -11.36
C SER A 54 8.03 22.00 -10.57
N LYS A 55 8.40 23.06 -11.28
CA LYS A 55 8.80 24.35 -10.67
C LYS A 55 7.74 24.99 -9.76
N PHE A 56 6.46 24.68 -9.98
CA PHE A 56 5.35 25.22 -9.18
C PHE A 56 5.23 24.58 -7.79
N TYR A 57 5.78 23.38 -7.58
CA TYR A 57 5.75 22.69 -6.28
C TYR A 57 6.63 23.36 -5.21
N LEU A 58 7.66 24.13 -5.62
CA LEU A 58 8.56 24.85 -4.72
C LEU A 58 7.84 25.87 -3.81
N PHE A 59 6.62 26.27 -4.17
CA PHE A 59 5.78 27.18 -3.41
C PHE A 59 4.65 26.48 -2.64
N SER A 60 4.64 25.14 -2.60
CA SER A 60 3.59 24.35 -1.93
C SER A 60 3.83 24.23 -0.42
N SER A 61 2.79 24.47 0.38
CA SER A 61 2.80 24.28 1.84
C SER A 61 2.41 22.85 2.24
N ARG A 62 2.64 22.45 3.50
CA ARG A 62 2.21 21.14 4.03
C ARG A 62 0.69 20.89 3.88
N LEU A 63 -0.11 21.93 4.06
CA LEU A 63 -1.56 21.89 3.89
C LEU A 63 -1.95 21.79 2.41
N ILE A 64 -1.24 22.50 1.53
CA ILE A 64 -1.44 22.41 0.08
C ILE A 64 -1.03 21.03 -0.42
N ASN A 65 0.06 20.45 0.08
CA ASN A 65 0.43 19.06 -0.23
C ASN A 65 -0.67 18.09 0.17
N ARG A 66 -1.20 18.19 1.40
CA ARG A 66 -2.31 17.34 1.86
C ARG A 66 -3.59 17.56 1.03
N PHE A 67 -3.87 18.80 0.63
CA PHE A 67 -5.02 19.15 -0.19
C PHE A 67 -4.85 18.73 -1.65
N LEU A 68 -3.63 18.74 -2.20
CA LEU A 68 -3.33 18.18 -3.52
C LEU A 68 -3.56 16.68 -3.53
N TYR A 69 -3.16 15.93 -2.49
CA TYR A 69 -3.52 14.51 -2.35
C TYR A 69 -5.03 14.30 -2.34
N LEU A 70 -5.78 15.13 -1.59
CA LEU A 70 -7.24 15.07 -1.54
C LEU A 70 -7.88 15.45 -2.90
N LEU A 71 -7.33 16.45 -3.59
CA LEU A 71 -7.82 16.92 -4.88
C LEU A 71 -7.49 15.97 -6.02
N TYR A 72 -6.30 15.37 -6.09
CA TYR A 72 -5.99 14.31 -7.06
C TYR A 72 -6.87 13.09 -6.79
N GLY A 73 -7.08 12.74 -5.51
CA GLY A 73 -8.06 11.73 -5.10
C GLY A 73 -9.50 12.00 -5.56
N ALA A 74 -9.88 13.28 -5.74
CA ALA A 74 -11.23 13.68 -6.14
C ALA A 74 -11.37 14.07 -7.63
N LYS A 75 -10.28 14.45 -8.32
CA LYS A 75 -10.27 14.89 -9.73
C LYS A 75 -9.95 13.79 -10.73
N ASP A 76 -9.36 12.67 -10.31
CA ASP A 76 -9.03 11.58 -11.23
C ASP A 76 -10.28 10.78 -11.61
N ILE A 77 -11.07 11.38 -12.50
CA ILE A 77 -11.96 10.71 -13.46
C ILE A 77 -11.13 10.12 -14.64
N LEU A 78 -9.79 10.18 -14.58
CA LEU A 78 -8.95 10.00 -15.78
C LEU A 78 -8.07 8.74 -15.82
N GLU A 79 -8.04 7.87 -14.81
CA GLU A 79 -7.21 6.66 -14.87
C GLU A 79 -8.02 5.40 -14.57
N ARG A 80 -8.83 4.98 -15.56
CA ARG A 80 -9.38 3.61 -15.67
C ARG A 80 -8.33 2.49 -15.59
N GLY A 81 -7.04 2.84 -15.55
CA GLY A 81 -5.91 1.91 -15.51
C GLY A 81 -5.90 1.00 -14.28
N CYS A 82 -6.49 1.42 -13.15
CA CYS A 82 -6.57 0.59 -11.94
C CYS A 82 -7.94 -0.07 -11.72
N GLU A 83 -8.93 0.14 -12.61
CA GLU A 83 -10.23 -0.54 -12.54
C GLU A 83 -10.05 -2.07 -12.56
N ASN A 84 -10.97 -2.78 -11.92
CA ASN A 84 -11.02 -4.25 -11.91
C ASN A 84 -9.71 -4.91 -11.47
N LEU A 85 -9.15 -4.48 -10.33
CA LEU A 85 -7.88 -5.02 -9.82
C LEU A 85 -7.89 -6.55 -9.67
N HIS A 86 -9.05 -7.14 -9.37
CA HIS A 86 -9.26 -8.58 -9.29
C HIS A 86 -8.96 -9.36 -10.57
N GLU A 87 -8.99 -8.71 -11.74
CA GLU A 87 -8.60 -9.30 -13.03
C GLU A 87 -7.09 -9.19 -13.30
N LYS A 88 -6.40 -8.35 -12.51
CA LYS A 88 -5.02 -7.89 -12.77
C LYS A 88 -4.04 -8.41 -11.73
N VAL A 89 -4.55 -8.74 -10.53
CA VAL A 89 -3.76 -9.14 -9.37
C VAL A 89 -4.42 -10.33 -8.67
N GLU A 90 -3.65 -11.39 -8.47
CA GLU A 90 -4.01 -12.45 -7.53
C GLU A 90 -3.34 -12.15 -6.17
N LEU A 91 -4.13 -12.12 -5.10
CA LEU A 91 -3.65 -11.94 -3.73
C LEU A 91 -3.62 -13.28 -2.99
N TYR A 92 -2.50 -13.60 -2.36
CA TYR A 92 -2.37 -14.72 -1.45
C TYR A 92 -1.95 -14.23 -0.07
N LEU A 93 -2.70 -14.66 0.95
CA LEU A 93 -2.44 -14.43 2.36
C LEU A 93 -2.06 -15.77 2.99
N ASP A 94 -0.82 -15.90 3.49
CA ASP A 94 -0.28 -17.16 4.02
C ASP A 94 -0.52 -18.35 3.06
N ASP A 95 -0.13 -18.15 1.80
CA ASP A 95 -0.28 -19.09 0.67
C ASP A 95 -1.72 -19.47 0.28
N LYS A 96 -2.73 -18.86 0.89
CA LYS A 96 -4.13 -19.03 0.52
C LYS A 96 -4.59 -17.91 -0.41
N LEU A 97 -5.10 -18.28 -1.59
CA LEU A 97 -5.74 -17.34 -2.53
C LEU A 97 -6.89 -16.62 -1.83
N THR A 98 -6.85 -15.30 -1.85
CA THR A 98 -7.85 -14.41 -1.26
C THR A 98 -8.61 -13.73 -2.41
N PRO A 99 -9.89 -14.05 -2.61
CA PRO A 99 -10.70 -13.43 -3.65
C PRO A 99 -10.78 -11.91 -3.45
N LEU A 100 -10.47 -11.15 -4.49
CA LEU A 100 -10.64 -9.70 -4.49
C LEU A 100 -11.99 -9.34 -5.12
N PRO A 101 -12.79 -8.46 -4.50
CA PRO A 101 -13.90 -7.82 -5.21
C PRO A 101 -13.36 -6.82 -6.24
N ALA A 102 -14.25 -6.08 -6.91
CA ALA A 102 -13.89 -5.01 -7.85
C ALA A 102 -13.26 -3.79 -7.14
N LEU A 103 -12.09 -4.01 -6.56
CA LEU A 103 -11.22 -3.00 -5.95
C LEU A 103 -10.39 -2.30 -7.03
N GLU A 104 -9.84 -1.15 -6.65
CA GLU A 104 -8.86 -0.43 -7.46
C GLU A 104 -7.49 -0.35 -6.79
N ALA A 105 -7.38 -0.70 -5.50
CA ALA A 105 -6.09 -0.88 -4.83
C ALA A 105 -6.13 -1.94 -3.73
N VAL A 106 -4.97 -2.57 -3.52
CA VAL A 106 -4.63 -3.36 -2.34
C VAL A 106 -3.50 -2.65 -1.61
N ILE A 107 -3.68 -2.45 -0.30
CA ILE A 107 -2.76 -1.74 0.59
C ILE A 107 -2.35 -2.70 1.70
N ILE A 108 -1.05 -2.79 1.96
CA ILE A 108 -0.42 -3.71 2.90
C ILE A 108 0.30 -2.86 3.95
N LEU A 109 -0.16 -2.92 5.20
CA LEU A 109 0.29 -2.07 6.30
C LEU A 109 1.12 -2.86 7.29
N ASN A 110 2.25 -2.29 7.70
CA ASN A 110 3.04 -2.70 8.87
C ASN A 110 2.82 -1.78 10.07
N ILE A 111 2.52 -0.50 9.83
CA ILE A 111 2.21 0.47 10.88
C ILE A 111 0.74 0.88 10.82
N SER A 112 0.25 1.43 11.93
CA SER A 112 -1.16 1.80 12.03
C SER A 112 -1.58 3.05 11.25
N SER A 113 -0.62 3.79 10.68
CA SER A 113 -0.91 5.03 9.96
C SER A 113 -0.66 4.89 8.47
N TRP A 114 -1.60 5.40 7.69
CA TRP A 114 -1.54 5.45 6.23
C TRP A 114 -2.06 6.81 5.73
N GLY A 115 -1.73 7.19 4.49
CA GLY A 115 -2.43 8.26 3.77
C GLY A 115 -2.51 9.61 4.48
N GLY A 116 -1.46 10.03 5.21
CA GLY A 116 -1.45 11.29 5.94
C GLY A 116 -1.93 11.22 7.40
N GLY A 117 -1.87 10.03 8.02
CA GLY A 117 -2.13 9.82 9.45
C GLY A 117 -3.45 9.11 9.75
N VAL A 118 -4.16 8.66 8.72
CA VAL A 118 -5.37 7.85 8.83
C VAL A 118 -5.02 6.53 9.52
N LYS A 119 -5.89 6.05 10.42
CA LYS A 119 -5.76 4.74 11.08
C LYS A 119 -6.80 3.75 10.55
N PRO A 120 -6.62 3.23 9.32
CA PRO A 120 -7.69 2.56 8.60
C PRO A 120 -8.15 1.26 9.27
N TRP A 121 -7.25 0.53 9.93
CA TRP A 121 -7.60 -0.71 10.64
C TRP A 121 -8.48 -0.50 11.88
N ASN A 122 -8.54 0.73 12.40
CA ASN A 122 -9.35 1.10 13.55
C ASN A 122 -10.70 1.75 13.15
N MET A 123 -10.97 1.90 11.85
CA MET A 123 -12.22 2.48 11.35
C MET A 123 -13.29 1.41 11.26
N GLY A 124 -14.52 1.74 11.65
CA GLY A 124 -15.64 0.81 11.56
C GLY A 124 -15.74 -0.18 12.71
N THR A 125 -16.60 -1.17 12.54
CA THR A 125 -16.81 -2.21 13.56
C THR A 125 -15.68 -3.25 13.49
N PRO A 126 -15.07 -3.64 14.62
CA PRO A 126 -14.11 -4.73 14.64
C PRO A 126 -14.72 -6.03 14.11
N GLU A 127 -14.10 -6.65 13.11
CA GLU A 127 -14.49 -7.97 12.65
C GLU A 127 -14.06 -9.02 13.69
N LYS A 128 -14.96 -9.96 14.01
CA LYS A 128 -14.75 -10.97 15.06
C LYS A 128 -13.50 -11.85 14.86
N ASN A 129 -13.02 -11.97 13.62
CA ASN A 129 -11.93 -12.86 13.25
C ASN A 129 -10.58 -12.13 13.02
N LEU A 130 -10.56 -10.80 13.15
CA LEU A 130 -9.34 -10.00 12.98
C LEU A 130 -8.84 -9.51 14.33
N THR A 131 -7.52 -9.49 14.50
CA THR A 131 -6.92 -8.96 15.71
C THR A 131 -6.72 -7.45 15.59
N PRO A 132 -6.62 -6.73 16.73
CA PRO A 132 -6.14 -5.36 16.71
C PRO A 132 -4.78 -5.27 16.03
N GLN A 133 -4.58 -4.24 15.22
CA GLN A 133 -3.33 -4.02 14.51
C GLN A 133 -2.17 -3.78 15.48
N ARG A 134 -1.04 -4.41 15.19
CA ARG A 134 0.20 -4.27 15.95
C ARG A 134 1.39 -4.29 14.99
N HIS A 135 2.42 -3.52 15.32
CA HIS A 135 3.65 -3.43 14.53
C HIS A 135 4.74 -4.40 15.00
N ASP A 136 4.42 -5.22 16.02
CA ASP A 136 5.36 -6.08 16.76
C ASP A 136 4.93 -7.56 16.84
N ASP A 137 3.83 -7.97 16.18
CA ASP A 137 3.27 -9.34 16.23
C ASP A 137 3.65 -10.24 15.04
N GLY A 138 4.36 -9.66 14.06
CA GLY A 138 4.81 -10.33 12.84
C GLY A 138 3.67 -10.61 11.88
N LEU A 139 2.61 -9.79 11.90
CA LEU A 139 1.54 -9.75 10.91
C LEU A 139 1.62 -8.46 10.10
N LEU A 140 1.05 -8.52 8.90
CA LEU A 140 0.73 -7.37 8.07
C LEU A 140 -0.77 -7.30 7.90
N GLU A 141 -1.33 -6.10 8.02
CA GLU A 141 -2.74 -5.83 7.70
C GLU A 141 -2.91 -5.58 6.21
N VAL A 142 -3.88 -6.26 5.59
CA VAL A 142 -4.19 -6.12 4.17
C VAL A 142 -5.59 -5.56 4.00
N MET A 143 -5.70 -4.46 3.26
CA MET A 143 -6.96 -3.79 3.01
C MET A 143 -7.13 -3.43 1.53
N GLY A 144 -8.37 -3.30 1.11
CA GLY A 144 -8.79 -2.89 -0.23
C GLY A 144 -9.50 -1.54 -0.22
N VAL A 145 -9.33 -0.78 -1.30
CA VAL A 145 -10.11 0.44 -1.58
C VAL A 145 -10.68 0.40 -3.00
N TYR A 146 -11.85 0.99 -3.17
CA TYR A 146 -12.64 0.91 -4.41
C TYR A 146 -12.31 2.01 -5.41
N SER A 147 -11.74 3.14 -4.96
CA SER A 147 -11.40 4.25 -5.84
C SER A 147 -10.56 5.30 -5.12
N SER A 148 -10.02 6.24 -5.90
CA SER A 148 -9.45 7.50 -5.43
C SER A 148 -10.44 8.31 -4.57
N PHE A 149 -11.73 8.31 -4.94
CA PHE A 149 -12.78 8.94 -4.14
C PHE A 149 -12.98 8.22 -2.79
N HIS A 150 -12.92 6.89 -2.76
CA HIS A 150 -12.98 6.14 -1.52
C HIS A 150 -11.79 6.48 -0.60
N ILE A 151 -10.59 6.62 -1.16
CA ILE A 151 -9.40 7.10 -0.42
C ILE A 151 -9.66 8.47 0.20
N ALA A 152 -10.23 9.42 -0.54
CA ALA A 152 -10.56 10.74 -0.02
C ALA A 152 -11.56 10.69 1.14
N GLN A 153 -12.61 9.85 1.03
CA GLN A 153 -13.57 9.65 2.12
C GLN A 153 -12.92 9.06 3.38
N LEU A 154 -11.99 8.12 3.24
CA LEU A 154 -11.20 7.57 4.35
C LEU A 154 -10.38 8.67 5.05
N GLN A 155 -9.76 9.58 4.29
CA GLN A 155 -8.96 10.67 4.86
C GLN A 155 -9.75 11.65 5.73
N ILE A 156 -11.07 11.77 5.50
CA ILE A 156 -11.97 12.63 6.28
C ILE A 156 -12.91 11.85 7.20
N GLY A 157 -12.73 10.52 7.32
CA GLY A 157 -13.49 9.68 8.24
C GLY A 157 -14.95 9.46 7.84
N MET A 158 -15.30 9.59 6.56
CA MET A 158 -16.66 9.35 6.04
C MET A 158 -16.86 7.93 5.47
N SER A 159 -15.82 7.10 5.46
CA SER A 159 -15.90 5.71 5.01
C SER A 159 -14.95 4.82 5.82
N GLU A 160 -14.99 3.52 5.56
CA GLU A 160 -14.12 2.49 6.14
C GLU A 160 -13.51 1.61 5.03
N PRO A 161 -12.28 1.10 5.21
CA PRO A 161 -11.66 0.28 4.18
C PRO A 161 -12.27 -1.13 4.16
N LEU A 162 -12.15 -1.83 3.04
CA LEU A 162 -12.41 -3.27 3.04
C LEU A 162 -11.23 -4.00 3.69
N ARG A 163 -11.42 -4.68 4.81
CA ARG A 163 -10.36 -5.49 5.42
C ARG A 163 -10.31 -6.86 4.73
N LEU A 164 -9.17 -7.16 4.11
CA LEU A 164 -8.97 -8.41 3.37
C LEU A 164 -8.37 -9.51 4.26
N GLY A 165 -7.63 -9.12 5.30
CA GLY A 165 -7.11 -10.04 6.31
C GLY A 165 -5.80 -9.58 6.93
N GLN A 166 -5.22 -10.46 7.75
CA GLN A 166 -3.87 -10.33 8.30
C GLN A 166 -3.06 -11.56 7.89
N ALA A 167 -1.77 -11.38 7.60
CA ALA A 167 -0.90 -12.47 7.14
C ALA A 167 0.55 -12.28 7.58
N ARG A 168 1.29 -13.38 7.67
CA ARG A 168 2.76 -13.40 7.90
C ARG A 168 3.55 -13.44 6.61
N SER A 169 2.93 -13.89 5.53
CA SER A 169 3.50 -13.93 4.18
C SER A 169 2.44 -13.47 3.20
N ILE A 170 2.77 -12.44 2.41
CA ILE A 170 1.87 -11.92 1.38
C ILE A 170 2.52 -12.13 0.03
N LYS A 171 1.73 -12.60 -0.93
CA LYS A 171 2.15 -12.75 -2.32
C LYS A 171 1.13 -12.07 -3.23
N LEU A 172 1.60 -11.15 -4.05
CA LEU A 172 0.84 -10.54 -5.14
C LEU A 172 1.40 -11.07 -6.45
N LYS A 173 0.56 -11.69 -7.27
CA LYS A 173 0.92 -12.06 -8.64
C LYS A 173 0.26 -11.07 -9.59
N LEU A 174 1.09 -10.27 -10.24
CA LEU A 174 0.68 -9.22 -11.16
C LEU A 174 0.61 -9.79 -12.58
N LEU A 175 -0.57 -9.72 -13.18
CA LEU A 175 -0.85 -10.24 -14.52
C LEU A 175 -0.56 -9.20 -15.61
N GLU A 176 -0.64 -7.92 -15.26
CA GLU A 176 -0.33 -6.80 -16.14
C GLU A 176 0.59 -5.76 -15.46
N ARG A 177 0.88 -4.68 -16.18
CA ARG A 177 1.64 -3.56 -15.61
C ARG A 177 0.72 -2.74 -14.72
N ILE A 178 1.15 -2.45 -13.50
CA ILE A 178 0.36 -1.70 -12.53
C ILE A 178 1.24 -0.78 -11.68
N PRO A 179 0.74 0.39 -11.25
CA PRO A 179 1.40 1.21 -10.24
C PRO A 179 1.63 0.42 -8.96
N LEU A 180 2.85 0.53 -8.43
CA LEU A 180 3.29 -0.04 -7.16
C LEU A 180 4.06 1.05 -6.41
N GLN A 181 3.91 1.09 -5.09
CA GLN A 181 4.75 1.91 -4.22
C GLN A 181 5.18 1.12 -2.99
N ILE A 182 6.36 1.45 -2.47
CA ILE A 182 6.87 0.95 -1.18
C ILE A 182 7.33 2.17 -0.39
N ASP A 183 6.81 2.33 0.84
CA ASP A 183 7.16 3.42 1.77
C ASP A 183 7.10 4.83 1.13
N GLY A 184 6.24 5.03 0.14
CA GLY A 184 6.05 6.30 -0.57
C GLY A 184 6.88 6.48 -1.84
N GLU A 185 7.72 5.52 -2.20
CA GLU A 185 8.50 5.52 -3.45
C GLU A 185 7.75 4.74 -4.56
N PRO A 186 7.19 5.41 -5.58
CA PRO A 186 6.29 4.79 -6.55
C PRO A 186 6.96 4.50 -7.91
N TRP A 187 6.47 3.49 -8.63
CA TRP A 187 6.83 3.22 -10.03
C TRP A 187 5.79 2.35 -10.75
N GLU A 188 5.94 2.23 -12.08
CA GLU A 188 5.17 1.30 -12.91
C GLU A 188 5.78 -0.10 -12.89
N GLN A 189 5.16 -1.05 -12.19
CA GLN A 189 5.66 -2.41 -12.04
C GLN A 189 5.20 -3.30 -13.19
N ALA A 190 6.14 -4.01 -13.83
CA ALA A 190 5.83 -5.01 -14.87
C ALA A 190 5.23 -6.30 -14.26
N PRO A 191 4.55 -7.14 -15.06
CA PRO A 191 4.03 -8.44 -14.62
C PRO A 191 5.09 -9.29 -13.91
N GLY A 192 4.65 -10.04 -12.91
CA GLY A 192 5.55 -10.83 -12.08
C GLY A 192 4.97 -11.10 -10.69
N GLU A 193 5.83 -11.60 -9.80
CA GLU A 193 5.47 -11.94 -8.43
C GLU A 193 6.16 -11.01 -7.44
N ILE A 194 5.38 -10.56 -6.46
CA ILE A 194 5.85 -9.78 -5.32
C ILE A 194 5.59 -10.63 -4.08
N VAL A 195 6.64 -10.92 -3.32
CA VAL A 195 6.56 -11.69 -2.08
C VAL A 195 7.06 -10.83 -0.93
N ILE A 196 6.21 -10.67 0.09
CA ILE A 196 6.49 -9.88 1.29
C ILE A 196 6.58 -10.84 2.48
N THR A 197 7.72 -10.82 3.15
CA THR A 197 8.03 -11.71 4.29
C THR A 197 8.76 -10.94 5.37
N HIS A 198 8.69 -11.45 6.60
CA HIS A 198 9.41 -10.87 7.74
C HIS A 198 10.92 -10.83 7.46
N HIS A 199 11.57 -9.73 7.85
CA HIS A 199 13.03 -9.60 7.73
C HIS A 199 13.73 -9.50 9.08
N ASN A 200 13.44 -8.45 9.85
CA ASN A 200 13.99 -8.21 11.18
C ASN A 200 13.12 -7.21 11.95
N GLN A 201 13.61 -6.75 13.10
CA GLN A 201 12.99 -5.70 13.90
C GLN A 201 13.94 -4.53 14.06
N ALA A 202 13.37 -3.32 14.18
CA ALA A 202 14.08 -2.12 14.58
C ALA A 202 13.52 -1.57 15.88
N THR A 203 14.40 -1.11 16.76
CA THR A 203 14.03 -0.36 17.96
C THR A 203 13.75 1.09 17.57
N MET A 204 12.56 1.59 17.89
CA MET A 204 12.15 2.97 17.63
C MET A 204 11.72 3.66 18.93
N LEU A 205 11.91 4.98 18.99
CA LEU A 205 11.39 5.79 20.09
C LEU A 205 9.94 6.16 19.82
N SER A 206 9.08 5.92 20.81
CA SER A 206 7.69 6.36 20.80
C SER A 206 7.42 7.32 21.95
N ASN A 207 6.48 8.24 21.74
CA ASN A 207 5.95 9.04 22.84
C ASN A 207 5.04 8.17 23.70
N SER A 208 5.25 8.18 25.01
CA SER A 208 4.25 7.69 25.97
C SER A 208 3.04 8.65 25.92
N HIS A 209 1.96 8.23 25.28
CA HIS A 209 0.65 8.87 25.42
C HIS A 209 -0.27 7.95 26.19
#